data_AF-A0ABD0RID7-F1
#
_entry.id   AF-A0ABD0RID7-F1
#
_cell.length_a   1.000
_cell.length_b   1.000
_cell.length_c   1.000
_cell.angle_alpha   90.00
_cell.angle_beta   90.00
_cell.angle_gamma   90.00
#
_symmetry.space_group_name_H-M   'P 1'
#
loop_
_entity.id
_entity.type
_entity.pdbx_description
1 polymer ?
#
loop_
_entity_poly.entity_id
_entity_poly.type
_entity_poly.pdbx_seq_one_letter_code
_entity_poly.pdbx_strand_id
1 'polypeptide(L)' 'MWRRADKLFVCYGPPKNGLPASKQTLSHWIVDAITLAYESLGLPSPLGVKAHSTRGMAASKAFLA' A
#
# COMPACT_ATOMS: atom_id res chain seq x y z
N MET A 1 -22.70 6.82 -9.10
CA MET A 1 -21.58 7.14 -8.18
C MET A 1 -20.84 5.84 -7.85
N TRP A 2 -19.51 5.80 -8.00
CA TRP A 2 -18.70 4.58 -7.80
C TRP A 2 -18.43 4.25 -6.32
N ARG A 3 -18.17 5.28 -5.50
CA ARG A 3 -17.99 5.14 -4.05
C ARG A 3 -19.32 4.74 -3.41
N ARG A 4 -19.33 3.63 -2.67
CA ARG A 4 -20.51 3.05 -1.98
C ARG A 4 -20.45 3.17 -0.45
N ALA A 5 -19.42 3.82 0.08
CA ALA A 5 -19.26 4.08 1.51
C ALA A 5 -18.52 5.39 1.75
N ASP A 6 -18.88 6.09 2.83
CA ASP A 6 -18.20 7.31 3.26
C ASP A 6 -16.91 6.98 4.03
N LYS A 7 -15.87 6.65 3.25
CA LYS A 7 -14.49 6.41 3.68
C LYS A 7 -13.54 6.95 2.62
N LEU A 8 -12.39 7.45 3.09
CA LEU A 8 -11.31 7.96 2.23
C LEU A 8 -10.86 6.88 1.21
N PHE A 9 -10.57 5.67 1.71
CA PHE A 9 -10.15 4.53 0.91
C PHE A 9 -11.29 3.53 0.70
N VAL A 10 -11.54 3.19 -0.56
CA VAL A 10 -12.50 2.17 -1.00
C VAL A 10 -11.84 1.23 -2.01
N CYS A 11 -12.27 -0.03 -2.02
CA CYS A 11 -11.83 -1.04 -2.99
C CYS A 11 -12.24 -0.62 -4.41
N TYR A 12 -11.33 -0.82 -5.38
CA TYR A 12 -11.52 -0.41 -6.77
C TYR A 12 -11.73 -1.58 -7.76
N GLY A 13 -11.94 -2.80 -7.25
CA GLY A 13 -12.12 -4.01 -8.05
C GLY A 13 -13.31 -4.87 -7.59
N PRO A 14 -13.87 -5.71 -8.48
CA PRO A 14 -14.92 -6.66 -8.12
C PRO A 14 -14.41 -7.74 -7.13
N PRO A 15 -15.29 -8.35 -6.32
CA PRO A 15 -16.71 -8.02 -6.13
C PRO A 15 -16.93 -6.86 -5.15
N LYS A 16 -15.90 -6.43 -4.42
CA LYS A 16 -16.01 -5.46 -3.29
C LYS A 16 -16.03 -4.00 -3.73
N ASN A 17 -16.36 -3.75 -4.99
CA ASN A 17 -16.18 -2.46 -5.62
C ASN A 17 -16.94 -1.34 -4.89
N GLY A 18 -16.25 -0.22 -4.62
CA GLY A 18 -16.77 0.96 -3.93
C GLY A 18 -16.97 0.81 -2.41
N LEU A 19 -16.77 -0.39 -1.85
CA LEU A 19 -16.87 -0.66 -0.41
C LEU A 19 -15.58 -0.25 0.33
N PRO A 20 -15.59 -0.05 1.66
CA PRO A 20 -14.40 0.33 2.42
C PRO A 20 -13.22 -0.64 2.23
N ALA A 21 -12.02 -0.09 2.04
CA ALA A 21 -10.79 -0.89 2.06
C ALA A 21 -10.48 -1.35 3.50
N SER A 22 -10.14 -2.62 3.68
CA SER A 22 -9.74 -3.15 4.99
C SER A 22 -8.30 -2.79 5.33
N LYS A 23 -7.91 -2.85 6.62
CA LYS A 23 -6.51 -2.67 7.04
C LYS A 23 -5.56 -3.65 6.32
N GLN A 24 -6.01 -4.87 6.07
CA GLN A 24 -5.25 -5.89 5.33
C GLN A 24 -5.12 -5.53 3.85
N THR A 25 -6.21 -5.08 3.22
CA THR A 25 -6.22 -4.60 1.82
C THR A 25 -5.23 -3.46 1.61
N LEU A 26 -5.26 -2.44 2.49
CA LEU A 26 -4.30 -1.34 2.48
C LEU A 26 -2.87 -1.82 2.72
N SER A 27 -2.68 -2.83 3.58
CA SER A 27 -1.35 -3.39 3.85
C SER A 27 -0.76 -4.12 2.64
N HIS A 28 -1.58 -4.84 1.88
CA HIS A 28 -1.16 -5.49 0.63
C HIS A 28 -0.85 -4.43 -0.42
N TRP A 29 -1.73 -3.45 -0.67
CA TRP A 29 -1.49 -2.39 -1.66
C TRP A 29 -0.17 -1.63 -1.43
N ILE A 30 0.25 -1.42 -0.18
CA ILE A 30 1.53 -0.80 0.14
C ILE A 30 2.71 -1.72 -0.24
N VAL A 31 2.62 -3.02 0.05
CA VAL A 31 3.66 -4.01 -0.30
C VAL A 31 3.74 -4.23 -1.82
N ASP A 32 2.58 -4.32 -2.48
CA ASP A 32 2.46 -4.49 -3.94
C ASP A 32 3.07 -3.27 -4.66
N ALA A 33 2.76 -2.04 -4.20
CA ALA A 33 3.31 -0.82 -4.78
C ALA A 33 4.83 -0.69 -4.61
N ILE A 34 5.38 -1.12 -3.47
CA ILE A 34 6.84 -1.16 -3.25
C ILE A 34 7.47 -2.21 -4.18
N THR A 35 6.90 -3.41 -4.23
CA THR A 35 7.37 -4.52 -5.07
C THR A 35 7.42 -4.11 -6.54
N LEU A 36 6.31 -3.58 -7.06
CA LEU A 36 6.19 -3.09 -8.43
C LEU A 36 7.20 -1.97 -8.74
N ALA A 37 7.47 -1.07 -7.79
CA ALA A 37 8.46 -0.01 -7.98
C ALA A 37 9.89 -0.58 -8.16
N TYR A 38 10.29 -1.57 -7.35
CA TYR A 38 11.59 -2.24 -7.51
C TYR A 38 11.66 -3.05 -8.82
N GLU A 39 10.63 -3.85 -9.11
CA GLU A 39 10.55 -4.67 -10.33
C GLU A 39 10.57 -3.82 -11.61
N SER A 40 9.90 -2.67 -11.63
CA SER A 40 9.91 -1.73 -12.77
C SER A 40 11.29 -1.12 -13.06
N LEU A 41 12.21 -1.20 -12.11
CA LEU A 41 13.61 -0.78 -12.25
C LEU A 41 14.58 -1.96 -12.48
N GLY A 42 14.05 -3.18 -12.64
CA GLY A 42 14.85 -4.41 -12.75
C GLY A 42 15.56 -4.81 -11.45
N LEU A 43 15.13 -4.26 -10.30
CA LEU A 43 15.71 -4.55 -9.00
C LEU A 43 14.94 -5.68 -8.28
N PRO A 44 15.60 -6.51 -7.46
CA PRO A 44 14.91 -7.50 -6.64
C PRO A 44 14.02 -6.83 -5.59
N SER A 45 12.78 -7.30 -5.44
CA SER A 45 11.86 -6.80 -4.41
C SER A 45 12.41 -7.05 -2.99
N PRO A 46 12.28 -6.08 -2.06
CA PRO A 46 12.83 -6.21 -0.71
C PRO A 46 12.14 -7.31 0.11
N LEU A 47 12.92 -8.32 0.51
CA LEU A 47 12.44 -9.44 1.33
C LEU A 47 11.85 -8.97 2.66
N GLY A 48 10.69 -9.54 3.02
CA GLY A 48 10.04 -9.30 4.31
C GLY A 48 9.47 -7.90 4.51
N VAL A 49 9.33 -7.09 3.44
CA VAL A 49 8.68 -5.78 3.53
C VAL A 49 7.24 -5.93 4.02
N LYS A 50 6.86 -5.09 4.99
CA LYS A 50 5.50 -5.00 5.55
C LYS A 50 5.03 -3.57 5.41
N ALA A 51 3.72 -3.35 5.41
CA ALA A 51 3.16 -1.99 5.43
C ALA A 51 3.74 -1.12 6.56
N HIS A 52 3.99 -1.70 7.75
CA HIS A 52 4.61 -0.99 8.87
C HIS A 52 6.08 -0.60 8.62
N SER A 53 6.82 -1.33 7.77
CA SER A 53 8.21 -1.00 7.41
C SER A 53 8.32 0.39 6.79
N THR A 54 7.29 0.84 6.04
CA THR A 54 7.23 2.20 5.47
C THR A 54 7.30 3.29 6.54
N ARG A 55 6.63 3.10 7.69
CA ARG A 55 6.67 4.03 8.82
C ARG A 55 8.06 4.08 9.44
N GLY A 56 8.71 2.92 9.61
CA GLY A 56 10.08 2.84 10.10
C GLY A 56 11.07 3.57 9.20
N MET A 57 10.99 3.34 7.88
CA MET A 57 11.80 4.03 6.88
C MET A 57 11.54 5.53 6.85
N ALA A 58 10.29 5.98 6.90
CA ALA A 58 9.94 7.40 6.93
C ALA A 58 10.48 8.10 8.19
N ALA A 59 10.37 7.46 9.36
CA ALA A 59 10.93 7.99 10.62
C ALA A 59 12.46 8.04 10.60
N SER A 60 13.13 7.00 10.08
CA SER A 60 14.58 6.98 9.92
C SER A 60 15.07 8.03 8.91
N LYS A 61 14.35 8.24 7.79
CA LYS A 61 14.63 9.32 6.83
C LYS A 61 14.44 10.70 7.45
N ALA A 62 13.40 10.90 8.26
CA ALA A 62 13.15 12.16 8.96
C ALA A 62 14.17 12.48 10.07
N PHE A 63 14.95 11.48 10.53
CA PHE A 63 16.11 11.70 11.41
C PHE A 63 17.38 12.13 10.65
N LEU A 64 17.41 11.93 9.33
CA LEU A 64 18.56 12.18 8.45
C LEU A 64 18.32 13.37 7.49
N ALA A 65 17.30 14.19 7.75
CA ALA A 65 16.86 15.32 6.93
C ALA A 65 16.76 16.59 7.79
#